data_AF-A0A1P8X060-F1
#
_entry.id   AF-A0A1P8X060-F1
#
_cell.length_a   1.000
_cell.length_b   1.000
_cell.length_c   1.000
_cell.angle_alpha   90.00
_cell.angle_beta   90.00
_cell.angle_gamma   90.00
#
_symmetry.space_group_name_H-M   'P 1'
#
loop_
_entity.id
_entity.type
_entity.pdbx_description
1 polymer ?
#
loop_
_entity_poly.entity_id
_entity_poly.type
_entity_poly.pdbx_seq_one_letter_code
_entity_poly.pdbx_strand_id
1 'polypeptide(L)' 'MEVAVAGTIGLQVTQRAPLDFPGFAQEFLRRNPAYVRDYDCVMTGGRRGDVAAREAMARRWGLCFPMPADPLGA' A
#
# COMPACT_ATOMS: atom_id res chain seq x y z
N MET A 1 -48.22 -0.13 -22.21
CA MET A 1 -47.89 1.17 -21.61
C MET A 1 -47.19 0.90 -20.29
N GLU A 2 -46.19 1.71 -19.95
CA GLU A 2 -45.17 1.56 -18.89
C GLU A 2 -43.95 0.70 -19.25
N VAL A 3 -42.96 1.40 -19.82
CA VAL A 3 -41.56 1.01 -19.95
C VAL A 3 -40.87 1.27 -18.61
N ALA A 4 -40.50 0.23 -17.87
CA ALA A 4 -39.58 0.37 -16.75
C ALA A 4 -38.14 0.30 -17.27
N VAL A 5 -37.46 1.44 -17.22
CA VAL A 5 -36.09 1.63 -17.69
C VAL A 5 -35.13 0.67 -16.99
N ALA A 6 -34.28 0.02 -17.78
CA ALA A 6 -33.25 -0.88 -17.29
C ALA A 6 -32.36 -0.16 -16.28
N GLY A 7 -32.28 -0.70 -15.06
CA GLY A 7 -31.27 -0.32 -14.08
C GLY A 7 -29.90 -0.72 -14.60
N THR A 8 -29.23 0.23 -15.26
CA THR A 8 -27.83 0.13 -15.62
C THR A 8 -27.05 -0.01 -14.32
N ILE A 9 -26.68 -1.23 -13.93
CA ILE A 9 -25.61 -1.44 -12.96
C ILE A 9 -24.38 -0.87 -13.66
N GLY A 10 -24.08 0.38 -13.35
CA GLY A 10 -22.85 1.03 -13.78
C GLY A 10 -21.72 0.15 -13.29
N LEU A 11 -21.08 -0.56 -14.22
CA LEU A 11 -19.71 -1.02 -14.02
C LEU A 11 -18.94 0.25 -13.70
N GLN A 12 -18.71 0.50 -12.41
CA GLN A 12 -17.71 1.44 -11.98
C GLN A 12 -16.39 0.84 -12.43
N VAL A 13 -16.03 1.11 -13.68
CA VAL A 13 -14.65 1.04 -14.12
C VAL A 13 -13.98 2.11 -13.27
N THR A 14 -13.46 1.71 -12.11
CA THR A 14 -12.54 2.52 -11.33
C THR A 14 -11.47 2.95 -12.32
N GLN A 15 -11.55 4.21 -12.74
CA GLN A 15 -10.59 4.83 -13.63
C GLN A 15 -9.24 4.62 -12.95
N ARG A 16 -8.46 3.66 -13.45
CA ARG A 16 -7.11 3.44 -12.97
C ARG A 16 -6.36 4.67 -13.44
N ALA A 17 -6.08 5.59 -12.52
CA ALA A 17 -5.12 6.65 -12.79
C ALA A 17 -3.88 5.98 -13.40
N PRO A 18 -3.30 6.52 -14.49
CA PRO A 18 -2.07 6.00 -15.02
C PRO A 18 -1.01 6.13 -13.93
N LEU A 19 -0.72 5.01 -13.27
CA LEU A 19 0.32 4.94 -12.26
C LEU A 19 1.66 5.01 -13.00
N ASP A 20 2.59 5.78 -12.44
CA ASP A 20 3.98 5.68 -12.82
C ASP A 20 4.54 4.29 -12.46
N PHE A 21 5.76 3.97 -12.91
CA PHE A 21 6.37 2.67 -12.62
C PHE A 21 6.41 2.34 -11.11
N PRO A 22 6.76 3.27 -10.20
CA PRO A 22 6.65 3.04 -8.76
C PRO A 22 5.22 2.74 -8.28
N GLY A 23 4.22 3.50 -8.73
CA GLY A 23 2.82 3.27 -8.38
C GLY A 23 2.34 1.90 -8.86
N PHE A 24 2.75 1.47 -10.06
CA PHE A 24 2.43 0.14 -10.57
C PHE A 24 3.06 -0.95 -9.72
N ALA A 25 4.33 -0.83 -9.32
CA ALA A 25 4.98 -1.79 -8.42
C ALA A 25 4.26 -1.88 -7.05
N GLN A 26 3.81 -0.74 -6.52
CA GLN A 26 3.05 -0.68 -5.28
C GLN A 26 1.71 -1.43 -5.36
N GLU A 27 1.06 -1.44 -6.52
CA GLU A 27 -0.17 -2.19 -6.76
C GLU A 27 0.00 -3.70 -6.63
N PHE A 28 1.15 -4.25 -7.07
CA PHE A 28 1.44 -5.68 -6.88
C PHE A 28 1.63 -6.01 -5.41
N LEU A 29 2.36 -5.15 -4.69
CA LEU A 29 2.62 -5.35 -3.26
C LEU A 29 1.33 -5.32 -2.45
N ARG A 30 0.45 -4.32 -2.65
CA ARG A 30 -0.79 -4.22 -1.86
C ARG A 30 -1.78 -5.38 -2.08
N ARG A 31 -1.64 -6.11 -3.19
CA ARG A 31 -2.47 -7.29 -3.50
C ARG A 31 -1.85 -8.59 -3.00
N ASN A 32 -0.60 -8.57 -2.55
CA ASN A 32 0.07 -9.73 -2.00
C ASN A 32 -0.28 -9.91 -0.51
N PRO A 33 -0.96 -11.01 -0.12
CA PRO A 33 -1.38 -11.21 1.27
C PRO A 33 -0.21 -11.34 2.25
N ALA A 34 0.96 -11.82 1.80
CA ALA A 34 2.16 -11.86 2.64
C ALA A 34 2.71 -10.46 2.91
N TYR A 35 2.68 -9.56 1.92
CA TYR A 35 3.07 -8.17 2.09
C TYR A 35 2.14 -7.44 3.06
N VAL A 36 0.82 -7.62 2.91
CA VAL A 36 -0.18 -7.00 3.79
C VAL A 36 0.05 -7.41 5.25
N ARG A 37 0.25 -8.71 5.52
CA ARG A 37 0.53 -9.22 6.86
C ARG A 37 1.83 -8.64 7.45
N ASP A 38 2.90 -8.59 6.66
CA ASP A 38 4.17 -7.99 7.09
C ASP A 38 3.99 -6.49 7.39
N TYR A 39 3.28 -5.77 6.52
CA TYR A 39 3.00 -4.35 6.68
C TYR A 39 2.22 -4.06 7.96
N ASP A 40 1.13 -4.81 8.21
CA ASP A 40 0.32 -4.64 9.42
C ASP A 40 1.16 -4.93 10.68
N CYS A 41 1.92 -6.03 10.68
CA CYS A 41 2.80 -6.38 11.79
C CYS A 41 3.82 -5.27 12.12
N VAL A 42 4.46 -4.69 11.10
CA VAL A 42 5.54 -3.71 11.24
C VAL A 42 5.04 -2.28 11.45
N MET A 43 3.94 -1.88 10.81
CA MET A 43 3.48 -0.48 10.78
C MET A 43 2.29 -0.20 11.71
N THR A 44 1.45 -1.19 12.00
CA THR A 44 0.26 -1.02 12.87
C THR A 44 0.42 -1.63 14.26
N GLY A 45 1.44 -2.46 14.48
CA GLY A 45 1.82 -2.92 15.82
C GLY A 45 2.11 -1.74 16.74
N GLY A 46 1.65 -1.80 18.00
CA GLY A 46 1.68 -0.70 18.99
C GLY A 46 3.07 -0.10 19.30
N ARG A 47 4.14 -0.69 18.77
CA ARG A 47 5.42 0.00 18.56
C ARG A 47 5.49 0.50 17.13
N ARG A 48 4.89 1.67 16.90
CA ARG A 48 5.20 2.47 15.72
C ARG A 48 6.72 2.76 15.75
N GLY A 49 7.52 1.97 15.05
CA GLY A 49 8.95 2.25 14.86
C GLY A 49 9.93 1.43 15.68
N ASP A 50 10.03 0.14 15.40
CA ASP A 50 11.39 -0.43 15.34
C ASP A 50 11.96 -0.14 13.94
N VAL A 51 12.99 0.70 13.91
CA VAL A 51 13.75 1.07 12.71
C VAL A 51 14.28 -0.20 12.03
N ALA A 52 14.78 -1.16 12.80
CA ALA A 52 15.34 -2.40 12.28
C ALA A 52 14.26 -3.29 11.62
N ALA A 53 13.08 -3.41 12.23
CA ALA A 53 11.95 -4.14 11.63
C ALA A 53 11.50 -3.52 10.29
N ARG A 54 11.47 -2.18 10.22
CA ARG A 54 11.11 -1.45 8.98
C ARG A 54 12.16 -1.65 7.90
N GLU A 55 13.45 -1.60 8.24
CA GLU A 55 14.54 -1.89 7.30
C GLU A 55 14.52 -3.35 6.81
N ALA A 56 14.29 -4.30 7.72
CA ALA A 56 14.19 -5.71 7.37
C ALA A 56 13.03 -5.98 6.40
N MET A 57 11.88 -5.34 6.64
CA MET A 57 10.75 -5.38 5.72
C MET A 57 11.11 -4.75 4.37
N ALA A 58 11.78 -3.59 4.37
CA ALA A 58 12.16 -2.86 3.17
C ALA A 58 13.04 -3.72 2.25
N ARG A 59 14.09 -4.33 2.81
CA ARG A 59 14.99 -5.24 2.07
C ARG A 59 14.27 -6.46 1.50
N ARG A 60 13.33 -7.05 2.26
CA ARG A 60 12.56 -8.24 1.83
C ARG A 60 11.68 -7.95 0.62
N TRP A 61 11.09 -6.75 0.56
CA TRP A 61 10.10 -6.36 -0.44
C TRP A 61 10.65 -5.44 -1.54
N GLY A 62 11.96 -5.13 -1.50
CA GLY A 62 12.60 -4.23 -2.48
C GLY A 62 12.15 -2.77 -2.34
N LEU A 63 11.85 -2.34 -1.12
CA LEU A 63 11.39 -0.99 -0.78
C LEU A 63 12.48 -0.17 -0.10
N CYS A 64 12.28 1.14 -0.08
CA CYS A 64 12.99 2.08 0.79
C CYS A 64 11.95 2.90 1.56
N PHE A 65 11.96 2.83 2.89
CA PHE A 65 11.10 3.69 3.71
C PHE A 65 11.85 4.97 4.10
N PRO A 66 11.18 6.13 4.17
CA PRO A 66 11.76 7.29 4.80
C PRO A 66 11.98 6.97 6.29
N MET A 67 13.25 6.91 6.68
CA MET A 67 13.65 6.74 8.07
C MET A 67 13.67 8.13 8.74
N PRO A 68 13.28 8.24 10.01
CA PRO A 68 13.56 9.46 10.77
C PRO A 68 15.07 9.71 10.67
N ALA A 69 15.48 10.92 10.29
CA ALA A 69 16.87 11.29 10.42
C ALA A 69 17.28 11.08 11.87
N ASP A 70 18.46 10.49 12.10
CA ASP A 70 19.08 10.55 13.42
C ASP A 70 19.13 12.04 13.80
N PRO A 71 18.54 12.45 14.95
CA PRO A 71 18.70 13.81 15.41
C PRO A 71 20.18 13.98 15.75
N LEU A 72 20.94 14.48 14.78
CA LEU A 72 22.35 14.82 14.92
C LEU A 72 22.51 15.79 16.11
N GLY A 73 22.90 15.23 17.26
CA GLY A 73 23.39 15.96 18.43
C GLY A 73 22.39 16.12 19.58
N ALA A 74 22.46 15.23 20.57
CA ALA A 74 22.14 15.49 21.97
C ALA A 74 23.23 14.88 22.85
#